data_AF-A0A0G2T321-F1
#
_entry.id   AF-A0A0G2T321-F1
#
_cell.length_a   1.000
_cell.length_b   1.000
_cell.length_c   1.000
_cell.angle_alpha   90.00
_cell.angle_beta   90.00
_cell.angle_gamma   90.00
#
_symmetry.space_group_name_H-M   'P 1'
#
loop_
_entity.id
_entity.type
_entity.pdbx_description
1 polymer ?
#
loop_
_entity_poly.entity_id
_entity_poly.type
_entity_poly.pdbx_seq_one_letter_code
_entity_poly.pdbx_strand_id
1 'polypeptide(L)'
;MTKRYWNIQLEDMLAARVHLGHDIKQWNPRMAPYLYAKFKDNHITNLTRTARFLSEACDLVFDAASKGKQFLIVGTKKEAANSVARAAIKAECHYVNKKWLGGMLTNWSTTQKRLCKFRDLIRQQKTGGLNHLPKRDAAILKRQLSHLQKSLGGVKYMKKLPDIVIVVDQQNEFTALRECITLGIPTIGLIDTNCDPDLVDLPIPANDDSIPSIRFILNKLIFAICMGRSSSIRTTTIRPSHTKAKQKRKEKMKDKTEMKEKR
;
A
#
# COMPACT_ATOMS: atom_id res chain seq x y z
N MET A 1 -17.40 6.49 14.70
CA MET A 1 -16.78 6.43 13.35
C MET A 1 -17.91 6.48 12.33
N THR A 2 -17.81 7.33 11.31
CA THR A 2 -18.80 7.41 10.24
C THR A 2 -18.74 6.11 9.43
N LYS A 3 -19.81 5.31 9.40
CA LYS A 3 -19.87 4.12 8.56
C LYS A 3 -19.81 4.55 7.09
N ARG A 4 -18.80 4.06 6.37
CA ARG A 4 -18.65 4.25 4.92
C ARG A 4 -19.04 2.96 4.21
N TYR A 5 -19.59 3.10 3.01
CA TYR A 5 -20.01 1.95 2.20
C TYR A 5 -19.02 1.74 1.07
N TRP A 6 -18.41 0.55 1.02
CA TRP A 6 -17.35 0.20 0.06
C TRP A 6 -17.85 -0.64 -1.13
N ASN A 7 -19.17 -0.85 -1.21
CA ASN A 7 -19.87 -1.69 -2.20
C ASN A 7 -19.16 -3.05 -2.39
N ILE A 8 -19.14 -3.88 -1.36
CA ILE A 8 -18.56 -5.23 -1.41
C ILE A 8 -19.73 -6.21 -1.49
N GLN A 9 -19.96 -6.74 -2.69
CA GLN A 9 -21.02 -7.70 -2.97
C GLN A 9 -20.48 -9.14 -2.95
N LEU A 10 -21.28 -10.08 -2.49
CA LEU A 10 -20.88 -11.48 -2.37
C LEU A 10 -20.72 -12.13 -3.76
N GLU A 11 -21.57 -11.74 -4.71
CA GLU A 11 -21.56 -12.21 -6.09
C GLU A 11 -20.24 -11.85 -6.78
N ASP A 12 -19.76 -10.61 -6.57
CA ASP A 12 -18.49 -10.14 -7.12
C ASP A 12 -17.30 -10.93 -6.56
N MET A 13 -17.32 -11.24 -5.26
CA MET A 13 -16.27 -12.02 -4.59
C MET A 13 -16.26 -13.47 -5.09
N LEU A 14 -17.44 -14.04 -5.33
CA LEU A 14 -17.59 -15.37 -5.90
C LEU A 14 -17.05 -15.40 -7.34
N ALA A 15 -17.43 -14.43 -8.16
CA ALA A 15 -16.99 -14.28 -9.55
C ALA A 15 -15.47 -14.07 -9.65
N ALA A 16 -14.88 -13.33 -8.72
CA ALA A 16 -13.44 -13.14 -8.60
C ALA A 16 -12.68 -14.35 -8.01
N ARG A 17 -13.39 -15.41 -7.60
CA ARG A 17 -12.83 -16.63 -7.00
C ARG A 17 -12.06 -16.38 -5.69
N VAL A 18 -12.53 -15.44 -4.87
CA VAL A 18 -11.91 -15.11 -3.57
C VAL A 18 -12.03 -16.25 -2.56
N HIS A 19 -13.08 -17.07 -2.69
CA HIS A 19 -13.44 -18.14 -1.74
C HIS A 19 -12.56 -19.39 -1.83
N LEU A 20 -11.82 -19.56 -2.92
CA LEU A 20 -11.03 -20.79 -3.15
C LEU A 20 -9.73 -20.71 -2.35
N GLY A 21 -9.48 -21.68 -1.48
CA GLY A 21 -8.22 -21.82 -0.77
C GLY A 21 -7.33 -22.94 -1.33
N HIS A 22 -6.21 -23.15 -0.66
CA HIS A 22 -5.27 -24.24 -0.96
C HIS A 22 -5.81 -25.64 -0.57
N ASP A 23 -5.04 -26.66 -0.94
CA ASP A 23 -5.26 -28.06 -0.60
C ASP A 23 -5.36 -28.26 0.93
N ILE A 24 -6.25 -29.17 1.35
CA ILE A 24 -6.46 -29.57 2.75
C ILE A 24 -5.18 -30.04 3.44
N LYS A 25 -4.18 -30.52 2.71
CA LYS A 25 -2.89 -30.96 3.30
C LYS A 25 -1.96 -29.80 3.64
N GLN A 26 -2.14 -28.62 3.04
CA GLN A 26 -1.22 -27.49 3.14
C GLN A 26 -1.73 -26.37 4.07
N TRP A 27 -2.90 -26.55 4.69
CA TRP A 27 -3.53 -25.52 5.50
C TRP A 27 -2.84 -25.33 6.86
N ASN A 28 -2.96 -24.12 7.40
CA ASN A 28 -2.53 -23.78 8.74
C ASN A 28 -3.72 -23.91 9.72
N PRO A 29 -3.63 -24.69 10.82
CA PRO A 29 -4.71 -24.82 11.80
C PRO A 29 -5.21 -23.49 12.38
N ARG A 30 -4.36 -22.46 12.48
CA ARG A 30 -4.76 -21.12 12.94
C ARG A 30 -5.74 -20.43 12.01
N MET A 31 -5.81 -20.86 10.75
CA MET A 31 -6.81 -20.35 9.79
C MET A 31 -8.21 -20.90 10.03
N ALA A 32 -8.40 -21.92 10.89
CA ALA A 32 -9.70 -22.56 11.13
C ALA A 32 -10.88 -21.57 11.29
N PRO A 33 -10.78 -20.45 12.03
CA PRO A 33 -11.89 -19.51 12.17
C PRO A 33 -12.30 -18.85 10.84
N TYR A 34 -11.38 -18.69 9.90
CA TYR A 34 -11.60 -18.01 8.63
C TYR A 34 -12.12 -18.94 7.52
N LEU A 35 -12.14 -20.25 7.77
CA LEU A 35 -12.60 -21.25 6.82
C LEU A 35 -14.10 -21.50 6.99
N TYR A 36 -14.76 -21.82 5.89
CA TYR A 36 -16.18 -22.14 5.85
C TYR A 36 -16.41 -23.64 5.71
N ALA A 37 -15.82 -24.26 4.69
CA ALA A 37 -16.02 -25.66 4.37
C ALA A 37 -14.78 -26.26 3.69
N LYS A 38 -14.82 -27.56 3.46
CA LYS A 38 -13.91 -28.28 2.56
C LYS A 38 -14.72 -28.73 1.36
N PHE A 39 -14.22 -28.55 0.15
CA PHE A 39 -14.86 -29.01 -1.07
C PHE A 39 -13.85 -29.70 -1.97
N LYS A 40 -14.12 -30.96 -2.30
CA LYS A 40 -13.13 -31.87 -2.89
C LYS A 40 -11.87 -31.87 -2.02
N ASP A 41 -10.74 -31.46 -2.59
CA ASP A 41 -9.43 -31.43 -1.92
C ASP A 41 -9.02 -30.01 -1.48
N ASN A 42 -9.88 -28.99 -1.65
CA ASN A 42 -9.56 -27.60 -1.33
C ASN A 42 -10.39 -27.08 -0.16
N HIS A 43 -9.79 -26.16 0.60
CA HIS A 43 -10.52 -25.37 1.58
C HIS A 43 -11.32 -24.26 0.91
N ILE A 44 -12.50 -23.96 1.48
CA ILE A 44 -13.31 -22.79 1.12
C ILE A 44 -13.19 -21.77 2.24
N THR A 45 -12.82 -20.54 1.90
CA THR A 45 -12.74 -19.41 2.84
C THR A 45 -14.12 -18.78 3.07
N ASN A 46 -14.34 -18.25 4.27
CA ASN A 46 -15.60 -17.61 4.64
C ASN A 46 -15.67 -16.18 4.08
N LEU A 47 -16.39 -16.02 2.98
CA LEU A 47 -16.55 -14.72 2.30
C LEU A 47 -17.19 -13.64 3.17
N THR A 48 -18.08 -13.98 4.11
CA THR A 48 -18.70 -13.01 5.02
C THR A 48 -17.64 -12.41 5.94
N ARG A 49 -16.70 -13.22 6.43
CA ARG A 49 -15.54 -12.73 7.20
C ARG A 49 -14.64 -11.88 6.32
N THR A 50 -14.33 -12.33 5.11
CA THR A 50 -13.53 -11.56 4.16
C THR A 50 -14.13 -10.19 3.88
N ALA A 51 -15.44 -10.10 3.64
CA ALA A 51 -16.15 -8.84 3.38
C ALA A 51 -16.04 -7.88 4.57
N ARG A 52 -16.17 -8.40 5.80
CA ARG A 52 -15.98 -7.62 7.03
C ARG A 52 -14.55 -7.07 7.15
N PHE A 53 -13.54 -7.93 7.07
CA PHE A 53 -12.14 -7.51 7.19
C PHE A 53 -11.73 -6.56 6.05
N LEU A 54 -12.23 -6.79 4.83
CA LEU A 54 -12.00 -5.89 3.71
C LEU A 54 -12.63 -4.52 3.93
N SER A 55 -13.84 -4.46 4.51
CA SER A 55 -14.48 -3.19 4.87
C SER A 55 -13.68 -2.44 5.95
N GLU A 56 -13.26 -3.13 7.01
CA GLU A 56 -12.42 -2.56 8.08
C GLU A 56 -11.08 -2.05 7.52
N ALA A 57 -10.48 -2.78 6.57
CA ALA A 57 -9.25 -2.39 5.89
C ALA A 57 -9.46 -1.14 5.03
N CYS A 58 -10.57 -1.06 4.29
CA CYS A 58 -10.89 0.11 3.49
C CYS A 58 -11.10 1.35 4.36
N ASP A 59 -11.77 1.23 5.52
CA ASP A 59 -11.96 2.32 6.46
C ASP A 59 -10.62 2.83 7.03
N LEU A 60 -9.76 1.91 7.49
CA LEU A 60 -8.44 2.25 8.03
C LEU A 60 -7.57 2.94 6.98
N VAL A 61 -7.54 2.38 5.77
CA VAL A 61 -6.74 2.90 4.66
C VAL A 61 -7.25 4.27 4.19
N PHE A 62 -8.57 4.47 4.14
CA PHE A 62 -9.17 5.76 3.84
C PHE A 62 -8.76 6.83 4.87
N ASP A 63 -8.90 6.51 6.16
CA ASP A 63 -8.58 7.45 7.23
C ASP A 63 -7.07 7.77 7.25
N ALA A 64 -6.21 6.77 7.01
CA ALA A 64 -4.78 6.96 6.88
C ALA A 64 -4.41 7.83 5.67
N ALA A 65 -5.03 7.58 4.52
CA ALA A 65 -4.82 8.33 3.29
C ALA A 65 -5.28 9.79 3.44
N SER A 66 -6.39 10.02 4.15
CA SER A 66 -6.89 11.37 4.46
C SER A 66 -5.94 12.20 5.34
N LYS A 67 -5.06 11.53 6.09
CA LYS A 67 -4.02 12.14 6.93
C LYS A 67 -2.67 12.28 6.21
N GLY A 68 -2.60 11.94 4.92
CA GLY A 68 -1.37 12.02 4.13
C GLY A 68 -0.31 10.94 4.45
N LYS A 69 -0.72 9.85 5.11
CA LYS A 69 0.16 8.71 5.40
C LYS A 69 0.63 8.02 4.11
N GLN A 70 1.83 7.43 4.16
CA GLN A 70 2.46 6.75 3.03
C GLN A 70 2.20 5.25 3.07
N PHE A 71 1.97 4.66 1.90
CA PHE A 71 1.63 3.25 1.74
C PHE A 71 2.69 2.54 0.88
N LEU A 72 3.00 1.31 1.27
CA LEU A 72 3.83 0.39 0.51
C LEU A 72 3.04 -0.88 0.20
N ILE A 73 2.95 -1.27 -1.08
CA ILE A 73 2.28 -2.50 -1.51
C ILE A 73 3.34 -3.53 -1.92
N VAL A 74 3.34 -4.70 -1.28
CA VAL A 74 4.32 -5.77 -1.49
C VAL A 74 3.62 -7.00 -2.04
N GLY A 75 4.19 -7.59 -3.08
CA GLY A 75 3.77 -8.89 -3.59
C GLY A 75 4.64 -9.32 -4.77
N THR A 76 5.58 -10.24 -4.53
CA THR A 76 6.54 -10.71 -5.53
C THR A 76 6.11 -11.98 -6.26
N LYS A 77 5.04 -12.64 -5.78
CA LYS A 77 4.39 -13.77 -6.45
C LYS A 77 4.07 -13.42 -7.91
N LYS A 78 4.23 -14.38 -8.84
CA LYS A 78 4.11 -14.10 -10.29
C LYS A 78 2.73 -13.57 -10.67
N GLU A 79 1.70 -14.11 -10.03
CA GLU A 79 0.28 -13.79 -10.19
C GLU A 79 -0.04 -12.39 -9.63
N ALA A 80 0.64 -12.00 -8.55
CA ALA A 80 0.45 -10.71 -7.88
C ALA A 80 1.27 -9.57 -8.50
N ALA A 81 2.47 -9.85 -9.03
CA ALA A 81 3.48 -8.86 -9.38
C ALA A 81 2.97 -7.75 -10.33
N ASN A 82 2.19 -8.13 -11.35
CA ASN A 82 1.64 -7.17 -12.31
C ASN A 82 0.46 -6.40 -11.71
N SER A 83 -0.39 -7.07 -10.95
CA SER A 83 -1.53 -6.47 -10.27
C SER A 83 -1.07 -5.42 -9.27
N VAL A 84 -0.09 -5.74 -8.42
CA VAL A 84 0.53 -4.85 -7.41
C VAL A 84 1.14 -3.60 -8.05
N ALA A 85 1.89 -3.74 -9.15
CA ALA A 85 2.48 -2.58 -9.82
C ALA A 85 1.43 -1.63 -10.40
N ARG A 86 0.43 -2.16 -11.11
CA ARG A 86 -0.67 -1.36 -11.69
C ARG A 86 -1.49 -0.67 -10.61
N ALA A 87 -1.78 -1.42 -9.56
CA ALA A 87 -2.45 -1.00 -8.35
C ALA A 87 -1.75 0.22 -7.72
N ALA A 88 -0.47 0.09 -7.40
CA ALA A 88 0.29 1.14 -6.77
C ALA A 88 0.49 2.39 -7.65
N ILE A 89 0.68 2.22 -8.96
CA ILE A 89 0.79 3.35 -9.90
C ILE A 89 -0.53 4.15 -9.91
N LYS A 90 -1.67 3.46 -9.99
CA LYS A 90 -2.99 4.11 -9.97
C LYS A 90 -3.25 4.87 -8.67
N ALA A 91 -2.76 4.32 -7.55
CA ALA A 91 -2.91 4.88 -6.23
C ALA A 91 -1.80 5.88 -5.85
N GLU A 92 -0.82 6.15 -6.72
CA GLU A 92 0.40 6.89 -6.40
C GLU A 92 1.03 6.43 -5.06
N CYS A 93 1.20 5.12 -4.91
CA CYS A 93 1.81 4.48 -3.74
C CYS A 93 3.15 3.83 -4.11
N HIS A 94 3.94 3.48 -3.09
CA HIS A 94 5.16 2.71 -3.29
C HIS A 94 4.83 1.24 -3.45
N TYR A 95 5.68 0.50 -4.17
CA TYR A 95 5.48 -0.94 -4.32
C TYR A 95 6.77 -1.75 -4.48
N VAL A 96 6.67 -3.04 -4.19
CA VAL A 96 7.69 -4.06 -4.49
C VAL A 96 7.00 -5.25 -5.13
N ASN A 97 7.38 -5.58 -6.36
CA ASN A 97 6.71 -6.62 -7.15
C ASN A 97 7.64 -7.67 -7.78
N LYS A 98 8.95 -7.62 -7.50
CA LYS A 98 9.91 -8.57 -8.07
C LYS A 98 10.70 -9.31 -7.01
N LYS A 99 11.44 -8.57 -6.18
CA LYS A 99 12.26 -9.15 -5.12
C LYS A 99 12.29 -8.21 -3.93
N TRP A 100 11.90 -8.72 -2.78
CA TRP A 100 12.18 -8.08 -1.50
C TRP A 100 13.67 -8.25 -1.16
N LEU A 101 14.35 -7.16 -0.80
CA LEU A 101 15.69 -7.23 -0.26
C LEU A 101 15.58 -7.20 1.26
N GLY A 102 16.11 -8.22 1.95
CA GLY A 102 16.15 -8.22 3.40
C GLY A 102 16.87 -6.98 3.95
N GLY A 103 16.29 -6.37 4.97
CA GLY A 103 16.75 -5.14 5.58
C GLY A 103 16.28 -3.87 4.86
N MET A 104 15.30 -3.96 3.95
CA MET A 104 14.79 -2.80 3.22
C MET A 104 14.21 -1.74 4.15
N LEU A 105 13.47 -2.15 5.17
CA LEU A 105 12.86 -1.27 6.16
C LEU A 105 13.75 -1.14 7.40
N THR A 106 14.25 -2.25 7.95
CA THR A 106 15.02 -2.23 9.21
C THR A 106 16.39 -1.55 9.06
N ASN A 107 17.04 -1.67 7.90
CA ASN A 107 18.29 -0.98 7.57
C ASN A 107 18.05 0.17 6.59
N TRP A 108 17.14 1.09 6.97
CA TRP A 108 16.70 2.18 6.11
C TRP A 108 17.83 3.09 5.63
N SER A 109 18.83 3.37 6.47
CA SER A 109 19.99 4.21 6.11
C SER A 109 20.78 3.63 4.91
N THR A 110 20.93 2.30 4.86
CA THR A 110 21.59 1.61 3.74
C THR A 110 20.69 1.59 2.50
N THR A 111 19.39 1.38 2.69
CA THR A 111 18.40 1.44 1.61
C THR A 111 18.36 2.83 0.96
N GLN A 112 18.40 3.90 1.76
CA GLN A 112 18.47 5.29 1.27
C GLN A 112 19.72 5.53 0.42
N LYS A 113 20.90 5.08 0.88
CA LYS A 113 22.14 5.17 0.08
C LYS A 113 22.02 4.46 -1.27
N ARG A 114 21.41 3.26 -1.29
CA ARG A 114 21.15 2.50 -2.52
C ARG A 114 20.15 3.22 -3.44
N LEU A 115 19.11 3.84 -2.88
CA LEU A 115 18.14 4.66 -3.63
C LEU A 115 18.78 5.91 -4.26
N CYS A 116 19.68 6.58 -3.54
CA CYS A 116 20.46 7.69 -4.09
C CYS A 116 21.31 7.24 -5.26
N LYS A 117 22.12 6.17 -5.09
CA LYS A 117 22.92 5.59 -6.17
C LYS A 117 22.05 5.19 -7.38
N PHE A 118 20.88 4.62 -7.13
CA PHE A 118 19.95 4.24 -8.19
C PHE A 118 19.46 5.46 -8.99
N ARG A 119 19.10 6.55 -8.32
CA ARG A 119 18.70 7.80 -8.97
C ARG A 119 19.83 8.41 -9.80
N ASP A 120 21.06 8.35 -9.30
CA ASP A 120 22.24 8.84 -10.02
C ASP A 120 22.50 8.03 -11.29
N LEU A 121 22.39 6.70 -11.22
CA LEU A 121 22.52 5.82 -12.39
C LEU A 121 21.43 6.08 -13.44
N ILE A 122 20.18 6.30 -13.01
CA ILE A 122 19.09 6.70 -13.92
C ILE A 122 19.42 8.04 -14.59
N ARG A 123 19.94 9.02 -13.83
CA ARG A 123 20.33 10.33 -14.37
C ARG A 123 21.44 10.17 -15.41
N GLN A 124 22.50 9.44 -15.10
CA GLN A 124 23.62 9.19 -16.02
C GLN A 124 23.19 8.46 -17.30
N GLN A 125 22.25 7.51 -17.18
CA GLN A 125 21.69 6.84 -18.36
C GLN A 125 20.90 7.81 -19.24
N LYS A 126 20.07 8.68 -18.64
CA LYS A 126 19.28 9.67 -19.37
C LYS A 126 20.12 10.75 -20.05
N THR A 127 21.22 11.19 -19.42
CA THR A 127 22.12 12.20 -19.98
C THR A 127 23.14 11.63 -20.97
N GLY A 128 23.10 10.33 -21.28
CA GLY A 128 24.09 9.69 -22.16
C GLY A 128 25.49 9.57 -21.56
N GLY A 129 25.66 9.82 -20.24
CA GLY A 129 26.96 9.73 -19.57
C GLY A 129 27.58 8.33 -19.65
N LEU A 130 26.75 7.29 -19.71
CA LEU A 130 27.20 5.90 -19.87
C LEU A 130 27.89 5.63 -21.22
N ASN A 131 27.63 6.44 -22.25
CA ASN A 131 28.20 6.24 -23.58
C ASN A 131 29.64 6.77 -23.68
N HIS A 132 30.06 7.62 -22.74
CA HIS A 132 31.41 8.18 -22.67
C HIS A 132 32.39 7.26 -21.92
N LEU A 133 31.89 6.17 -21.34
CA LEU A 133 32.68 5.21 -20.58
C LEU A 133 33.18 4.06 -21.45
N PRO A 134 34.28 3.39 -21.08
CA PRO A 134 34.71 2.15 -21.70
C PRO A 134 33.58 1.12 -21.73
N LYS A 135 33.50 0.30 -22.79
CA LYS A 135 32.44 -0.71 -22.98
C LYS A 135 32.27 -1.63 -21.76
N ARG A 136 33.40 -1.98 -21.12
CA ARG A 136 33.42 -2.80 -19.89
C ARG A 136 32.68 -2.10 -18.74
N ASP A 137 33.01 -0.85 -18.47
CA ASP A 137 32.43 -0.10 -17.34
C ASP A 137 30.96 0.24 -17.60
N ALA A 138 30.63 0.64 -18.83
CA ALA A 138 29.25 0.84 -19.26
C ALA A 138 28.41 -0.43 -19.06
N ALA A 139 28.95 -1.63 -19.35
CA ALA A 139 28.27 -2.89 -19.14
C ALA A 139 28.05 -3.19 -17.64
N ILE A 140 29.03 -2.92 -16.79
CA ILE A 140 28.91 -3.09 -15.32
C ILE A 140 27.81 -2.17 -14.78
N LEU A 141 27.80 -0.90 -15.15
CA LEU A 141 26.78 0.06 -14.70
C LEU A 141 25.38 -0.31 -15.20
N LYS A 142 25.24 -0.78 -16.44
CA LYS A 142 23.97 -1.29 -16.97
C LYS A 142 23.46 -2.50 -16.19
N ARG A 143 24.35 -3.43 -15.81
CA ARG A 143 24.00 -4.59 -14.96
C ARG A 143 23.55 -4.13 -13.57
N GLN A 144 24.29 -3.20 -12.95
CA GLN A 144 23.92 -2.62 -11.65
C GLN A 144 22.55 -1.93 -11.71
N LEU A 145 22.30 -1.14 -12.76
CA LEU A 145 21.03 -0.46 -12.98
C LEU A 145 19.88 -1.46 -13.14
N SER A 146 20.05 -2.51 -13.93
CA SER A 146 19.04 -3.57 -14.09
C SER A 146 18.71 -4.26 -12.76
N HIS A 147 19.72 -4.57 -11.95
CA HIS A 147 19.52 -5.17 -10.63
C HIS A 147 18.75 -4.23 -9.67
N LEU A 148 19.13 -2.95 -9.63
CA LEU A 148 18.46 -1.95 -8.80
C LEU A 148 17.04 -1.66 -9.29
N GLN A 149 16.80 -1.61 -10.60
CA GLN A 149 15.47 -1.41 -11.19
C GLN A 149 14.51 -2.54 -10.80
N LYS A 150 14.98 -3.79 -10.80
CA LYS A 150 14.18 -4.94 -10.38
C LYS A 150 13.73 -4.83 -8.92
N SER A 151 14.64 -4.43 -8.02
CA SER A 151 14.38 -4.50 -6.57
C SER A 151 13.82 -3.19 -6.00
N LEU A 152 14.31 -2.04 -6.46
CA LEU A 152 14.01 -0.72 -5.91
C LEU A 152 13.15 0.16 -6.84
N GLY A 153 12.72 -0.36 -7.99
CA GLY A 153 11.99 0.41 -8.99
C GLY A 153 10.71 1.08 -8.46
N GLY A 154 9.92 0.36 -7.65
CA GLY A 154 8.66 0.85 -7.09
C GLY A 154 8.79 1.66 -5.79
N VAL A 155 9.97 1.65 -5.16
CA VAL A 155 10.30 2.45 -3.96
C VAL A 155 11.23 3.63 -4.28
N LYS A 156 11.53 3.89 -5.55
CA LYS A 156 12.47 4.93 -6.00
C LYS A 156 12.16 6.34 -5.48
N TYR A 157 10.89 6.62 -5.19
CA TYR A 157 10.42 7.93 -4.72
C TYR A 157 10.19 7.97 -3.21
N MET A 158 10.45 6.87 -2.50
CA MET A 158 10.25 6.76 -1.07
C MET A 158 11.36 7.53 -0.33
N LYS A 159 10.97 8.54 0.44
CA LYS A 159 11.90 9.40 1.22
C LYS A 159 11.98 9.01 2.70
N LYS A 160 10.87 8.51 3.24
CA LYS A 160 10.72 8.05 4.62
C LYS A 160 10.14 6.63 4.63
N LEU A 161 10.21 5.96 5.78
CA LEU A 161 9.55 4.67 5.97
C LEU A 161 8.03 4.77 5.71
N PRO A 162 7.40 3.71 5.18
CA PRO A 162 5.96 3.66 5.00
C PRO A 162 5.26 3.65 6.36
N ASP A 163 4.08 4.26 6.41
CA ASP A 163 3.26 4.30 7.62
C ASP A 163 2.33 3.07 7.70
N ILE A 164 1.99 2.45 6.56
CA ILE A 164 1.20 1.22 6.43
C ILE A 164 1.79 0.38 5.29
N VAL A 165 1.87 -0.93 5.51
CA VAL A 165 2.29 -1.89 4.47
C VAL A 165 1.12 -2.82 4.12
N ILE A 166 0.84 -2.97 2.83
CA ILE A 166 -0.14 -3.92 2.29
C ILE A 166 0.66 -5.07 1.66
N VAL A 167 0.44 -6.29 2.13
CA VAL A 167 1.17 -7.49 1.68
C VAL A 167 0.22 -8.45 0.96
N VAL A 168 0.64 -8.94 -0.19
CA VAL A 168 -0.01 -10.02 -0.93
C VAL A 168 0.89 -11.24 -0.85
N ASP A 169 0.33 -12.36 -0.40
CA ASP A 169 1.04 -13.62 -0.15
C ASP A 169 2.07 -13.52 1.00
N GLN A 170 1.63 -13.93 2.18
CA GLN A 170 2.43 -13.91 3.39
C GLN A 170 3.59 -14.92 3.37
N GLN A 171 3.46 -16.06 2.67
CA GLN A 171 4.51 -17.07 2.67
C GLN A 171 5.74 -16.59 1.91
N ASN A 172 5.53 -15.99 0.74
CA ASN A 172 6.63 -15.43 -0.06
C ASN A 172 7.20 -14.15 0.56
N GLU A 173 6.39 -13.34 1.24
CA GLU A 173 6.79 -12.04 1.81
C GLU A 173 7.07 -12.07 3.32
N PHE A 174 7.35 -13.24 3.89
CA PHE A 174 7.58 -13.41 5.32
C PHE A 174 8.68 -12.49 5.89
N THR A 175 9.73 -12.24 5.10
CA THR A 175 10.82 -11.31 5.51
C THR A 175 10.31 -9.87 5.63
N ALA A 176 9.46 -9.43 4.71
CA ALA A 176 8.87 -8.09 4.76
C ALA A 176 7.97 -7.93 5.99
N LEU A 177 7.16 -8.94 6.30
CA LEU A 177 6.31 -8.95 7.50
C LEU A 177 7.14 -8.89 8.79
N ARG A 178 8.20 -9.69 8.90
CA ARG A 178 9.11 -9.64 10.06
C ARG A 178 9.74 -8.26 10.25
N GLU A 179 10.17 -7.63 9.17
CA GLU A 179 10.71 -6.27 9.22
C GLU A 179 9.65 -5.25 9.69
N CYS A 180 8.39 -5.38 9.24
CA CYS A 180 7.29 -4.53 9.68
C CYS A 180 7.00 -4.71 11.17
N ILE A 181 6.92 -5.96 11.65
CA ILE A 181 6.71 -6.29 13.07
C ILE A 181 7.83 -5.69 13.93
N THR A 182 9.08 -5.85 13.51
CA THR A 182 10.25 -5.32 14.24
C THR A 182 10.20 -3.80 14.39
N LEU A 183 9.66 -3.10 13.39
CA LEU A 183 9.54 -1.64 13.38
C LEU A 183 8.20 -1.12 13.91
N GLY A 184 7.26 -2.00 14.26
CA GLY A 184 5.90 -1.61 14.65
C GLY A 184 5.10 -0.94 13.54
N ILE A 185 5.38 -1.27 12.27
CA ILE A 185 4.64 -0.73 11.13
C ILE A 185 3.39 -1.60 10.91
N PRO A 186 2.18 -1.01 10.93
CA PRO A 186 0.94 -1.77 10.75
C PRO A 186 0.83 -2.38 9.35
N THR A 187 0.35 -3.62 9.33
CA THR A 187 0.27 -4.48 8.15
C THR A 187 -1.15 -4.89 7.81
N ILE A 188 -1.50 -4.83 6.53
CA ILE A 188 -2.74 -5.37 5.97
C ILE A 188 -2.34 -6.48 5.02
N GLY A 189 -2.79 -7.71 5.26
CA GLY A 189 -2.31 -8.89 4.54
C GLY A 189 -3.43 -9.61 3.83
N LEU A 190 -3.22 -9.93 2.55
CA LEU A 190 -4.00 -10.96 1.88
C LEU A 190 -3.49 -12.33 2.35
N ILE A 191 -4.33 -13.07 3.08
CA ILE A 191 -3.95 -14.35 3.66
C ILE A 191 -4.77 -15.48 3.05
N ASP A 192 -4.08 -16.54 2.61
CA ASP A 192 -4.69 -17.77 2.14
C ASP A 192 -4.67 -18.84 3.27
N THR A 193 -5.21 -20.03 3.01
CA THR A 193 -5.46 -21.06 4.02
C THR A 193 -4.19 -21.67 4.62
N ASN A 194 -3.05 -21.52 3.95
CA ASN A 194 -1.72 -21.95 4.38
C ASN A 194 -0.94 -20.88 5.19
N CYS A 195 -1.52 -19.69 5.39
CA CYS A 195 -0.88 -18.56 6.06
C CYS A 195 -1.18 -18.55 7.57
N ASP A 196 -0.39 -17.81 8.36
CA ASP A 196 -0.65 -17.60 9.79
C ASP A 196 -1.28 -16.21 10.02
N PRO A 197 -2.57 -16.13 10.44
CA PRO A 197 -3.26 -14.86 10.59
C PRO A 197 -2.65 -13.96 11.68
N ASP A 198 -1.86 -14.50 12.61
CA ASP A 198 -1.27 -13.75 13.72
C ASP A 198 -0.09 -12.86 13.31
N LEU A 199 0.48 -13.07 12.12
CA LEU A 199 1.63 -12.30 11.62
C LEU A 199 1.25 -10.99 10.94
N VAL A 200 -0.04 -10.70 10.83
CA VAL A 200 -0.59 -9.53 10.15
C VAL A 200 -1.59 -8.85 11.08
N ASP A 201 -1.53 -7.54 11.20
CA ASP A 201 -2.43 -6.79 12.10
C ASP A 201 -3.89 -6.82 11.61
N LEU A 202 -4.10 -6.72 10.30
CA LEU A 202 -5.40 -6.82 9.67
C LEU A 202 -5.42 -7.89 8.55
N PRO A 203 -5.79 -9.13 8.88
CA PRO A 203 -5.86 -10.22 7.92
C PRO A 203 -7.11 -10.14 7.03
N ILE A 204 -6.93 -10.21 5.71
CA ILE A 204 -8.01 -10.34 4.72
C ILE A 204 -7.95 -11.76 4.12
N PRO A 205 -8.83 -12.69 4.56
CA PRO A 205 -8.84 -14.06 4.05
C PRO A 205 -9.27 -14.12 2.59
N ALA A 206 -8.39 -14.53 1.68
CA ALA A 206 -8.66 -14.53 0.25
C ALA A 206 -7.65 -15.37 -0.51
N ASN A 207 -8.07 -15.84 -1.70
CA ASN A 207 -7.22 -16.55 -2.62
C ASN A 207 -6.07 -15.66 -3.15
N ASP A 208 -4.82 -16.10 -3.00
CA ASP A 208 -3.63 -15.40 -3.50
C ASP A 208 -2.99 -16.02 -4.76
N ASP A 209 -3.54 -17.12 -5.28
CA ASP A 209 -3.18 -17.76 -6.57
C ASP A 209 -3.98 -17.18 -7.75
N SER A 210 -5.18 -16.66 -7.47
CA SER A 210 -6.11 -16.18 -8.48
C SER A 210 -5.85 -14.69 -8.77
N ILE A 211 -5.35 -14.40 -9.98
CA ILE A 211 -5.18 -13.01 -10.46
C ILE A 211 -6.48 -12.19 -10.31
N PRO A 212 -7.68 -12.70 -10.67
CA PRO A 212 -8.93 -12.01 -10.40
C PRO A 212 -9.18 -11.67 -8.93
N SER A 213 -8.86 -12.59 -8.01
CA SER A 213 -9.03 -12.41 -6.56
C SER A 213 -8.12 -11.29 -6.04
N ILE A 214 -6.81 -11.40 -6.31
CA ILE A 214 -5.82 -10.38 -5.92
C ILE A 214 -6.23 -9.01 -6.47
N ARG A 215 -6.64 -8.96 -7.75
CA ARG A 215 -7.07 -7.71 -8.40
C ARG A 215 -8.32 -7.13 -7.75
N PHE A 216 -9.30 -7.96 -7.39
CA PHE A 216 -10.52 -7.51 -6.73
C PHE A 216 -10.20 -6.83 -5.39
N ILE A 217 -9.44 -7.49 -4.52
CA ILE A 217 -9.07 -6.98 -3.20
C ILE A 217 -8.23 -5.70 -3.32
N LEU A 218 -7.16 -5.71 -4.13
CA LEU A 218 -6.30 -4.55 -4.33
C LEU A 218 -7.08 -3.35 -4.89
N ASN A 219 -7.99 -3.56 -5.84
CA ASN A 219 -8.80 -2.48 -6.41
C ASN A 219 -9.70 -1.81 -5.37
N LYS A 220 -10.29 -2.58 -4.44
CA LYS A 220 -11.12 -2.03 -3.36
C LYS A 220 -10.27 -1.20 -2.38
N LEU A 221 -9.13 -1.72 -1.96
CA LEU A 221 -8.19 -0.98 -1.09
C LEU A 221 -7.71 0.31 -1.75
N ILE A 222 -7.35 0.27 -3.03
CA ILE A 222 -6.87 1.44 -3.76
C ILE A 222 -7.95 2.48 -3.98
N PHE A 223 -9.17 2.03 -4.27
CA PHE A 223 -10.30 2.94 -4.33
C PHE A 223 -10.46 3.71 -3.01
N ALA A 224 -10.30 3.04 -1.86
CA ALA A 224 -10.27 3.69 -0.56
C ALA A 224 -9.11 4.68 -0.38
N ILE A 225 -7.88 4.33 -0.80
CA ILE A 225 -6.73 5.24 -0.78
C ILE A 225 -7.03 6.51 -1.59
N CYS A 226 -7.48 6.35 -2.83
CA CYS A 226 -7.73 7.46 -3.74
C CYS A 226 -8.84 8.39 -3.22
N MET A 227 -9.92 7.83 -2.67
CA MET A 227 -10.98 8.61 -2.04
C MET A 227 -10.51 9.35 -0.78
N GLY A 228 -9.68 8.70 0.05
CA GLY A 228 -9.10 9.32 1.24
C GLY A 228 -8.20 10.51 0.90
N ARG A 229 -7.33 10.35 -0.11
CA ARG A 229 -6.47 11.45 -0.61
C ARG A 229 -7.28 12.61 -1.18
N SER A 230 -8.32 12.31 -1.96
CA SER A 230 -9.21 13.34 -2.52
C SER A 230 -9.92 14.14 -1.42
N SER A 231 -10.29 13.48 -0.32
CA SER A 231 -10.91 14.12 0.85
C SER A 231 -9.93 15.04 1.59
N SER A 232 -8.66 14.65 1.70
CA SER A 232 -7.59 15.49 2.24
C SER A 232 -7.39 16.76 1.40
N ILE A 233 -7.36 16.62 0.08
CA ILE A 233 -7.18 17.74 -0.85
C ILE A 233 -8.33 18.74 -0.67
N ARG A 234 -9.59 18.28 -0.70
CA ARG A 234 -10.78 19.13 -0.50
C ARG A 234 -10.75 19.89 0.83
N THR A 235 -10.35 19.22 1.91
CA THR A 235 -10.22 19.86 3.22
C THR A 235 -9.16 20.97 3.23
N THR A 236 -8.09 20.79 2.44
CA THR A 236 -7.00 21.76 2.32
C THR A 236 -7.38 22.95 1.42
N THR A 237 -8.09 22.73 0.31
CA THR A 237 -8.54 23.81 -0.61
C THR A 237 -9.69 24.65 -0.05
N ILE A 238 -10.53 24.10 0.83
CA ILE A 238 -11.62 24.87 1.46
C ILE A 238 -11.10 25.74 2.64
N ARG A 239 -9.93 25.41 3.20
CA ARG A 239 -9.35 26.10 4.38
C ARG A 239 -8.39 27.29 4.17
N PRO A 240 -8.01 27.83 2.99
CA PRO A 240 -7.03 28.93 2.94
C PRO A 240 -7.57 30.37 2.79
N SER A 241 -8.88 30.68 2.91
CA SER A 241 -9.34 32.08 2.74
C SER A 241 -10.35 32.63 3.75
N HIS A 242 -11.22 31.81 4.35
CA HIS A 242 -12.33 32.35 5.14
C HIS A 242 -11.98 32.78 6.57
N THR A 243 -10.90 32.27 7.17
CA THR A 243 -10.56 32.59 8.57
C THR A 243 -9.84 33.94 8.68
N LYS A 244 -8.87 34.24 7.80
CA LYS A 244 -8.15 35.53 7.83
C LYS A 244 -9.03 36.71 7.39
N ALA A 245 -9.99 36.49 6.48
CA ALA A 245 -10.91 37.55 6.03
C ALA A 245 -11.98 37.91 7.08
N LYS A 246 -12.47 36.95 7.88
CA LYS A 246 -13.40 37.23 9.00
C LYS A 246 -12.71 37.92 10.17
N GLN A 247 -11.44 37.61 10.44
CA GLN A 247 -10.68 38.22 11.54
C GLN A 247 -10.29 39.67 11.21
N LYS A 248 -9.81 39.96 9.98
CA LYS A 248 -9.57 41.34 9.51
C LYS A 248 -10.84 42.20 9.44
N ARG A 249 -12.02 41.62 9.15
CA ARG A 249 -13.30 42.35 9.18
C ARG A 249 -13.78 42.67 10.60
N LYS A 250 -13.51 41.80 11.59
CA LYS A 250 -13.83 42.05 13.00
C LYS A 250 -12.91 43.10 13.65
N GLU A 251 -11.63 43.12 13.32
CA GLU A 251 -10.70 44.17 13.78
C GLU A 251 -11.07 45.55 13.21
N LYS A 252 -11.36 45.63 11.90
CA LYS A 252 -11.82 46.88 11.27
C LYS A 252 -13.18 47.40 11.78
N MET A 253 -14.02 46.53 12.34
CA MET A 253 -15.29 46.93 12.98
C MET A 253 -15.08 47.39 14.43
N LYS A 254 -14.09 46.87 15.16
CA LYS A 254 -13.75 47.37 16.50
C LYS A 254 -13.13 48.76 16.45
N ASP A 255 -12.17 48.99 15.55
CA ASP A 255 -11.54 50.31 15.35
C ASP A 255 -12.56 51.42 15.00
N LYS A 256 -13.57 51.09 14.18
CA LYS A 256 -14.61 52.04 13.80
C LYS A 256 -15.62 52.36 14.91
N THR A 257 -15.79 51.44 15.87
CA THR A 257 -16.69 51.64 17.01
C THR A 257 -15.99 52.49 18.07
N GLU A 258 -14.71 52.24 18.36
CA GLU A 258 -13.91 53.05 19.29
C GLU A 258 -13.67 54.50 18.81
N MET A 259 -13.60 54.74 17.50
CA MET A 259 -13.52 56.10 16.95
C MET A 259 -14.84 56.90 17.05
N LYS A 260 -15.99 56.23 17.22
CA LYS A 260 -17.29 56.90 17.38
C LYS A 260 -17.64 57.24 18.83
N GLU A 261 -17.03 56.57 19.80
CA GLU A 261 -17.21 56.86 21.24
C GLU A 261 -16.29 57.97 21.77
N LYS A 262 -15.31 58.43 20.98
CA LYS A 262 -14.36 59.51 21.34
C LYS A 262 -14.64 60.86 20.66
N ARG A 263 -15.82 61.04 20.05
CA ARG A 263 -16.31 62.31 19.50
C ARG A 263 -17.63 62.65 20.16
#